data_AF-A0A2V6SA62-F1
#
_entry.id   AF-A0A2V6SA62-F1
#
_cell.length_a   1.000
_cell.length_b   1.000
_cell.length_c   1.000
_cell.angle_alpha   90.00
_cell.angle_beta   90.00
_cell.angle_gamma   90.00
#
_symmetry.space_group_name_H-M   'P 1'
#
loop_
_entity.id
_entity.type
_entity.pdbx_description
1 polymer ?
#
loop_
_entity_poly.entity_id
_entity_poly.type
_entity_poly.pdbx_seq_one_letter_code
_entity_poly.pdbx_strand_id
1 'polypeptide(L)'
;MLNGRVNARVALAASLVVLAQLAVAGRAAAETPVVAPLVDSGRLGHPQRHGHRSLKPFLHHRGADSLARAKEEAAIFAPTPSTPTINPLVASTVVTGFDGINEEQSFAEPPDGAIAVSPTYIVEAVNDELSVWTKTYDATGQLSSVTNVVSAASLDVFFGHNPNCYTGANDVFGLVSDPSLDYDAAHDRFMLSMISFDRFFLISSLCVAVTTTGDPSGTWFVYAFNIQPAFNSLLDFPRAVTGSDGQIYVTGNLFTFDVLGNPVFQNARAYAFKASDMYVGSATT
;
A
#
# COMPACT_ATOMS: atom_id res chain seq x y z
N MET A 1 39.79 41.00 -12.56
CA MET A 1 39.55 39.57 -12.30
C MET A 1 38.94 39.48 -10.90
N LEU A 2 37.63 39.28 -10.82
CA LEU A 2 36.90 39.23 -9.53
C LEU A 2 37.11 37.86 -8.88
N ASN A 3 37.72 37.84 -7.69
CA ASN A 3 37.83 36.64 -6.86
C ASN A 3 36.52 36.44 -6.07
N GLY A 4 35.75 35.43 -6.45
CA GLY A 4 34.57 34.97 -5.72
C GLY A 4 34.96 34.23 -4.45
N ARG A 5 34.87 34.92 -3.30
CA ARG A 5 34.81 34.27 -1.99
C ARG A 5 33.35 33.88 -1.72
N VAL A 6 32.97 32.66 -2.10
CA VAL A 6 31.75 32.05 -1.59
C VAL A 6 31.94 31.81 -0.09
N ASN A 7 31.10 32.46 0.71
CA ASN A 7 31.16 32.42 2.17
C ASN A 7 30.97 30.98 2.68
N ALA A 8 31.99 30.44 3.34
CA ALA A 8 31.97 29.12 3.99
C ALA A 8 30.80 28.92 4.99
N ARG A 9 30.16 30.02 5.43
CA ARG A 9 28.95 29.99 6.27
C ARG A 9 27.68 29.52 5.53
N VAL A 10 27.60 29.73 4.21
CA VAL A 10 26.47 29.28 3.39
C VAL A 10 26.59 27.78 3.10
N ALA A 11 27.81 27.29 2.88
CA ALA A 11 28.07 25.86 2.70
C ALA A 11 27.76 25.06 3.98
N LEU A 12 28.10 25.57 5.16
CA LEU A 12 27.82 24.89 6.43
C LEU A 12 26.31 24.83 6.74
N ALA A 13 25.56 25.88 6.40
CA ALA A 13 24.10 25.91 6.56
C ALA A 13 23.40 24.95 5.59
N ALA A 14 23.86 24.88 4.34
CA ALA A 14 23.35 23.91 3.37
C ALA A 14 23.63 22.46 3.80
N SER A 15 24.83 22.17 4.32
CA SER A 15 25.18 20.83 4.85
C SER A 15 24.34 20.46 6.07
N LEU A 16 24.02 21.41 6.96
CA LEU A 16 23.17 21.17 8.14
C LEU A 16 21.70 20.93 7.76
N VAL A 17 21.18 21.61 6.72
CA VAL A 17 19.83 21.38 6.20
C VAL A 17 19.73 20.00 5.53
N VAL A 18 20.76 19.60 4.76
CA VAL A 18 20.83 18.25 4.17
C VAL A 18 20.97 17.16 5.25
N LEU A 19 21.78 17.38 6.29
CA LEU A 19 21.89 16.46 7.43
C LEU A 19 20.62 16.41 8.28
N ALA A 20 19.87 17.51 8.41
CA ALA A 20 18.58 17.52 9.08
C ALA A 20 17.51 16.76 8.27
N GLN A 21 17.53 16.84 6.94
CA GLN A 21 16.66 16.01 6.10
C GLN A 21 17.03 14.53 6.14
N LEU A 22 18.33 14.19 6.22
CA LEU A 22 18.79 12.81 6.46
C LEU A 22 18.46 12.31 7.87
N ALA A 23 18.43 13.18 8.89
CA ALA A 23 18.08 12.81 10.26
C ALA A 23 16.55 12.70 10.49
N VAL A 24 15.75 13.42 9.70
CA VAL A 24 14.28 13.30 9.69
C VAL A 24 13.82 12.10 8.84
N ALA A 25 14.59 11.71 7.81
CA ALA A 25 14.39 10.49 7.04
C ALA A 25 14.58 9.19 7.86
N GLY A 26 15.15 9.27 9.07
CA GLY A 26 15.32 8.12 9.97
C GLY A 26 14.10 7.73 10.80
N ARG A 27 12.92 8.29 10.50
CA ARG A 27 11.68 8.07 11.27
C ARG A 27 10.62 7.25 10.56
N ALA A 28 10.94 6.61 9.44
CA ALA A 28 10.15 5.53 8.86
C ALA A 28 11.14 4.67 8.07
N ALA A 29 11.96 3.91 8.79
CA ALA A 29 12.98 3.09 8.16
C ALA A 29 12.39 1.76 7.72
N ALA A 30 12.53 1.43 6.45
CA ALA A 30 12.34 0.07 5.95
C ALA A 30 13.54 -0.78 6.40
N GLU A 31 13.33 -1.72 7.31
CA GLU A 31 14.38 -2.62 7.77
C GLU A 31 13.89 -4.06 7.82
N THR A 32 14.67 -4.95 7.18
CA THR A 32 14.46 -6.38 6.95
C THR A 32 13.78 -6.69 5.60
N PRO A 33 14.57 -6.84 4.51
CA PRO A 33 14.06 -7.34 3.26
C PRO A 33 13.65 -8.80 3.39
N VAL A 34 12.47 -9.16 2.87
CA VAL A 34 12.02 -10.53 2.76
C VAL A 34 11.73 -10.87 1.32
N VAL A 35 12.24 -12.03 0.88
CA VAL A 35 11.90 -12.62 -0.42
C VAL A 35 10.90 -13.74 -0.14
N ALA A 36 9.70 -13.61 -0.72
CA ALA A 36 8.64 -14.57 -0.52
C ALA A 36 8.21 -15.19 -1.85
N PRO A 37 8.14 -16.53 -1.95
CA PRO A 37 7.67 -17.19 -3.16
C PRO A 37 6.15 -17.05 -3.29
N LEU A 38 5.65 -16.83 -4.51
CA LEU A 38 4.22 -16.95 -4.80
C LEU A 38 3.90 -18.31 -5.39
N VAL A 39 2.74 -18.84 -4.98
CA VAL A 39 2.12 -20.00 -5.61
C VAL A 39 0.89 -19.52 -6.38
N ASP A 40 0.92 -19.64 -7.71
CA ASP A 40 -0.27 -19.38 -8.53
C ASP A 40 -1.29 -20.49 -8.26
N SER A 41 -2.49 -20.13 -7.81
CA SER A 41 -3.60 -21.07 -7.62
C SER A 41 -4.13 -21.67 -8.94
N GLY A 42 -3.59 -21.20 -10.07
CA GLY A 42 -3.97 -21.60 -11.41
C GLY A 42 -5.12 -20.75 -11.97
N ARG A 43 -5.38 -20.89 -13.27
CA ARG A 43 -6.56 -20.26 -13.87
C ARG A 43 -7.82 -20.91 -13.29
N LEU A 44 -8.66 -20.11 -12.62
CA LEU A 44 -10.09 -20.41 -12.52
C LEU A 44 -10.58 -20.69 -13.95
N GLY A 45 -11.13 -21.88 -14.19
CA GLY A 45 -11.32 -22.44 -15.53
C GLY A 45 -11.98 -21.48 -16.53
N HIS A 46 -11.69 -21.69 -17.83
CA HIS A 46 -12.21 -20.84 -18.90
C HIS A 46 -13.74 -20.67 -18.79
N PRO A 47 -14.27 -19.43 -18.78
CA PRO A 47 -15.70 -19.24 -18.94
C PRO A 47 -16.08 -19.75 -20.33
N GLN A 48 -16.90 -20.79 -20.40
CA GLN A 48 -17.51 -21.25 -21.65
C GLN A 48 -18.13 -20.04 -22.36
N ARG A 49 -17.61 -19.71 -23.55
CA ARG A 49 -18.18 -18.68 -24.43
C ARG A 49 -19.51 -19.20 -24.97
N HIS A 50 -20.59 -19.01 -24.23
CA HIS A 50 -21.91 -19.02 -24.82
C HIS A 50 -22.13 -17.68 -25.52
N GLY A 51 -22.18 -17.73 -26.85
CA GLY A 51 -22.51 -16.59 -27.69
C GLY A 51 -23.92 -16.12 -27.37
N HIS A 52 -24.02 -15.08 -26.56
CA HIS A 52 -25.03 -14.03 -26.60
C HIS A 52 -24.63 -13.00 -25.54
N ARG A 53 -24.64 -11.72 -25.92
CA ARG A 53 -24.42 -10.60 -25.00
C ARG A 53 -25.64 -10.45 -24.08
N SER A 54 -25.87 -11.43 -23.22
CA SER A 54 -26.72 -11.27 -22.05
C SER A 54 -25.86 -10.64 -20.97
N LEU A 55 -26.33 -9.57 -20.35
CA LEU A 55 -25.82 -9.13 -19.05
C LEU A 55 -25.69 -10.38 -18.18
N LYS A 56 -24.46 -10.78 -17.84
CA LYS A 56 -24.26 -11.91 -16.93
C LYS A 56 -24.77 -11.43 -15.58
N PRO A 57 -25.85 -12.00 -15.02
CA PRO A 57 -26.07 -11.81 -13.60
C PRO A 57 -24.81 -12.38 -12.92
N PHE A 58 -24.26 -11.67 -11.96
CA PHE A 58 -23.19 -12.21 -11.13
C PHE A 58 -23.75 -13.47 -10.45
N LEU A 59 -23.42 -14.65 -10.98
CA LEU A 59 -23.88 -15.93 -10.47
C LEU A 59 -22.68 -16.66 -9.90
N HIS A 60 -22.82 -17.07 -8.64
CA HIS A 60 -21.93 -18.01 -7.98
C HIS A 60 -21.62 -19.19 -8.91
N HIS A 61 -20.35 -19.61 -8.99
CA HIS A 61 -19.88 -20.63 -9.93
C HIS A 61 -20.64 -21.98 -9.83
N ARG A 62 -21.33 -22.24 -8.71
CA ARG A 62 -22.21 -23.40 -8.48
C ARG A 62 -23.72 -23.12 -8.65
N GLY A 63 -24.10 -22.02 -9.29
CA GLY A 63 -25.48 -21.65 -9.57
C GLY A 63 -26.19 -20.89 -8.43
N ALA A 64 -27.43 -20.46 -8.70
CA ALA A 64 -28.22 -19.61 -7.81
C ALA A 64 -28.55 -20.29 -6.47
N ASP A 65 -28.83 -21.59 -6.47
CA ASP A 65 -29.14 -22.33 -5.23
C ASP A 65 -27.91 -22.45 -4.33
N SER A 66 -26.72 -22.61 -4.92
CA SER A 66 -25.48 -22.60 -4.14
C SER A 66 -25.13 -21.20 -3.64
N LEU A 67 -25.48 -20.14 -4.39
CA LEU A 67 -25.38 -18.77 -3.89
C LEU A 67 -26.33 -18.55 -2.72
N ALA A 68 -27.58 -19.00 -2.83
CA ALA A 68 -28.58 -18.90 -1.78
C ALA A 68 -28.11 -19.62 -0.52
N ARG A 69 -27.58 -20.85 -0.67
CA ARG A 69 -27.00 -21.62 0.42
C ARG A 69 -25.76 -20.95 1.03
N ALA A 70 -24.84 -20.44 0.21
CA ALA A 70 -23.67 -19.72 0.71
C ALA A 70 -24.07 -18.43 1.45
N LYS A 71 -25.13 -17.74 1.00
CA LYS A 71 -25.71 -16.58 1.69
C LYS A 71 -26.39 -16.99 3.00
N GLU A 72 -27.09 -18.12 3.04
CA GLU A 72 -27.66 -18.68 4.26
C GLU A 72 -26.56 -19.08 5.25
N GLU A 73 -25.52 -19.77 4.79
CA GLU A 73 -24.35 -20.14 5.59
C GLU A 73 -23.61 -18.90 6.11
N ALA A 74 -23.40 -17.88 5.28
CA ALA A 74 -22.86 -16.60 5.70
C ALA A 74 -23.77 -15.89 6.71
N ALA A 75 -25.10 -16.06 6.61
CA ALA A 75 -26.05 -15.51 7.57
C ALA A 75 -26.00 -16.21 8.94
N ILE A 76 -25.51 -17.45 9.02
CA ILE A 76 -25.26 -18.14 10.31
C ILE A 76 -24.11 -17.45 11.07
N PHE A 77 -23.13 -16.92 10.35
CA PHE A 77 -22.03 -16.10 10.90
C PHE A 77 -22.29 -14.61 10.81
N ALA A 78 -23.43 -14.19 10.25
CA ALA A 78 -23.78 -12.79 10.25
C ALA A 78 -23.90 -12.35 11.71
N PRO A 79 -23.35 -11.18 12.07
CA PRO A 79 -23.58 -10.64 13.40
C PRO A 79 -25.07 -10.67 13.67
N THR A 80 -25.46 -11.30 14.79
CA THR A 80 -26.86 -11.36 15.22
C THR A 80 -27.46 -9.99 15.01
N PRO A 81 -28.60 -9.83 14.32
CA PRO A 81 -29.26 -8.55 14.24
C PRO A 81 -29.68 -8.20 15.67
N SER A 82 -28.79 -7.50 16.37
CA SER A 82 -29.20 -6.64 17.46
C SER A 82 -30.26 -5.75 16.84
N THR A 83 -31.43 -5.71 17.47
CA THR A 83 -32.36 -4.61 17.28
C THR A 83 -31.48 -3.36 17.20
N PRO A 84 -31.49 -2.57 16.12
CA PRO A 84 -30.69 -1.38 16.09
C PRO A 84 -31.24 -0.54 17.24
N THR A 85 -30.53 -0.54 18.37
CA THR A 85 -30.31 0.71 19.06
C THR A 85 -29.80 1.58 17.93
N ILE A 86 -30.68 2.42 17.41
CA ILE A 86 -30.28 3.58 16.64
C ILE A 86 -29.47 4.36 17.67
N ASN A 87 -28.21 3.95 17.86
CA ASN A 87 -27.19 4.82 18.35
C ASN A 87 -27.27 5.93 17.31
N PRO A 88 -27.72 7.14 17.70
CA PRO A 88 -27.75 8.23 16.77
C PRO A 88 -26.37 8.23 16.09
N LEU A 89 -26.35 8.21 14.76
CA LEU A 89 -25.12 8.42 14.01
C LEU A 89 -24.42 9.58 14.70
N VAL A 90 -23.26 9.33 15.31
CA VAL A 90 -22.57 10.35 16.09
C VAL A 90 -22.36 11.48 15.11
N ALA A 91 -22.94 12.66 15.40
CA ALA A 91 -22.80 13.81 14.54
C ALA A 91 -21.30 14.06 14.37
N SER A 92 -20.79 13.86 13.15
CA SER A 92 -19.38 14.08 12.85
C SER A 92 -19.14 15.58 12.86
N THR A 93 -18.49 16.06 13.91
CA THR A 93 -18.03 17.45 14.00
C THR A 93 -16.57 17.47 13.61
N VAL A 94 -16.17 18.37 12.71
CA VAL A 94 -14.74 18.59 12.43
C VAL A 94 -14.12 19.18 13.69
N VAL A 95 -13.36 18.37 14.42
CA VAL A 95 -12.69 18.79 15.65
C VAL A 95 -11.44 19.61 15.31
N THR A 96 -10.70 19.21 14.27
CA THR A 96 -9.52 19.89 13.73
C THR A 96 -9.23 19.42 12.30
N GLY A 97 -8.33 20.12 11.60
CA GLY A 97 -7.82 19.75 10.27
C GLY A 97 -6.29 19.82 10.22
N PHE A 98 -5.69 19.16 9.24
CA PHE A 98 -4.25 19.20 8.96
C PHE A 98 -4.03 19.14 7.46
N ASP A 99 -2.89 19.67 7.01
CA ASP A 99 -2.48 19.59 5.61
C ASP A 99 -1.78 18.24 5.35
N GLY A 100 -2.25 17.53 4.33
CA GLY A 100 -1.65 16.30 3.82
C GLY A 100 -0.48 16.56 2.86
N ILE A 101 -0.01 15.52 2.19
CA ILE A 101 0.99 15.61 1.13
C ILE A 101 0.42 16.43 -0.04
N ASN A 102 1.16 17.43 -0.50
CA ASN A 102 0.77 18.30 -1.61
C ASN A 102 1.56 18.00 -2.90
N GLU A 103 1.18 18.67 -3.99
CA GLU A 103 1.83 18.54 -5.31
C GLU A 103 3.31 18.93 -5.26
N GLU A 104 3.69 19.96 -4.50
CA GLU A 104 5.09 20.40 -4.36
C GLU A 104 5.96 19.36 -3.63
N GLN A 105 5.36 18.39 -2.95
CA GLN A 105 6.06 17.32 -2.27
C GLN A 105 6.15 16.06 -3.13
N SER A 106 5.07 15.68 -3.81
CA SER A 106 5.02 14.44 -4.62
C SER A 106 5.46 14.61 -6.07
N PHE A 107 5.42 15.83 -6.63
CA PHE A 107 5.83 16.17 -7.99
C PHE A 107 5.16 15.34 -9.12
N ALA A 108 4.02 14.71 -8.86
CA ALA A 108 3.33 13.83 -9.81
C ALA A 108 1.82 14.13 -9.89
N GLU A 109 1.29 14.07 -11.12
CA GLU A 109 -0.09 14.41 -11.48
C GLU A 109 -0.64 13.38 -12.50
N PRO A 110 -1.86 12.83 -12.31
CA PRO A 110 -2.77 13.08 -11.18
C PRO A 110 -2.29 12.46 -9.86
N PRO A 111 -2.75 12.97 -8.71
CA PRO A 111 -2.37 12.43 -7.42
C PRO A 111 -3.04 11.08 -7.16
N ASP A 112 -2.23 10.05 -6.94
CA ASP A 112 -2.66 8.72 -6.51
C ASP A 112 -2.51 8.58 -5.00
N GLY A 113 -3.62 8.68 -4.27
CA GLY A 113 -3.64 8.73 -2.81
C GLY A 113 -4.04 7.42 -2.11
N ALA A 114 -3.44 7.17 -0.95
CA ALA A 114 -3.86 6.16 0.01
C ALA A 114 -3.73 6.69 1.44
N ILE A 115 -4.60 6.23 2.34
CA ILE A 115 -4.59 6.64 3.75
C ILE A 115 -5.00 5.48 4.66
N ALA A 116 -4.34 5.35 5.80
CA ALA A 116 -4.72 4.44 6.87
C ALA A 116 -4.66 5.16 8.23
N VAL A 117 -5.56 4.82 9.14
CA VAL A 117 -5.72 5.52 10.43
C VAL A 117 -5.85 4.52 11.57
N SER A 118 -4.92 4.55 12.51
CA SER A 118 -5.01 3.86 13.80
C SER A 118 -5.58 4.79 14.87
N PRO A 119 -5.78 4.35 16.13
CA PRO A 119 -6.11 5.26 17.22
C PRO A 119 -5.09 6.38 17.40
N THR A 120 -3.80 6.11 17.16
CA THR A 120 -2.69 7.04 17.47
C THR A 120 -2.07 7.70 16.25
N TYR A 121 -2.15 7.09 15.07
CA TYR A 121 -1.44 7.56 13.88
C TYR A 121 -2.34 7.67 12.66
N ILE A 122 -1.95 8.56 11.75
CA ILE A 122 -2.45 8.67 10.39
C ILE A 122 -1.24 8.42 9.48
N VAL A 123 -1.39 7.53 8.50
CA VAL A 123 -0.38 7.28 7.47
C VAL A 123 -1.03 7.64 6.14
N GLU A 124 -0.38 8.49 5.38
CA GLU A 124 -0.81 8.89 4.03
C GLU A 124 0.33 8.60 3.06
N ALA A 125 -0.03 8.07 1.90
CA ALA A 125 0.86 7.97 0.77
C ALA A 125 0.20 8.66 -0.43
N VAL A 126 0.96 9.50 -1.14
CA VAL A 126 0.51 10.16 -2.37
C VAL A 126 1.60 10.03 -3.41
N ASN A 127 1.27 9.37 -4.52
CA ASN A 127 2.23 8.96 -5.54
C ASN A 127 3.40 8.19 -4.89
N ASP A 128 4.59 8.79 -4.88
CA ASP A 128 5.83 8.19 -4.40
C ASP A 128 6.28 8.76 -3.05
N GLU A 129 5.39 9.41 -2.32
CA GLU A 129 5.69 10.04 -1.02
C GLU A 129 4.85 9.47 0.11
N LEU A 130 5.45 9.31 1.29
CA LEU A 130 4.81 8.85 2.53
C LEU A 130 4.90 9.90 3.63
N SER A 131 3.80 10.13 4.34
CA SER A 131 3.78 10.95 5.54
C SER A 131 3.06 10.25 6.68
N VAL A 132 3.52 10.55 7.89
CA VAL A 132 2.94 10.01 9.12
C VAL A 132 2.65 11.17 10.07
N TRP A 133 1.44 11.17 10.63
CA TRP A 133 1.05 12.08 11.70
C TRP A 133 0.66 11.29 12.94
N THR A 134 0.90 11.87 14.10
CA THR A 134 0.36 11.38 15.38
C THR A 134 -0.86 12.19 15.79
N LYS A 135 -1.82 11.54 16.42
CA LYS A 135 -3.04 12.10 16.97
C LYS A 135 -2.93 12.15 18.50
N THR A 136 -3.21 13.31 19.08
CA THR A 136 -3.35 13.46 20.53
C THR A 136 -4.79 13.74 20.90
N TYR A 137 -5.18 13.33 22.11
CA TYR A 137 -6.54 13.49 22.61
C TYR A 137 -6.51 14.24 23.94
N ASP A 138 -7.51 15.07 24.19
CA ASP A 138 -7.67 15.75 25.47
C ASP A 138 -8.19 14.81 26.57
N ALA A 139 -8.33 15.34 27.79
CA ALA A 139 -8.80 14.56 28.95
C ALA A 139 -10.25 14.03 28.79
N THR A 140 -11.01 14.52 27.82
CA THR A 140 -12.37 14.05 27.51
C THR A 140 -12.38 12.99 26.39
N GLY A 141 -11.22 12.70 25.80
CA GLY A 141 -11.09 11.77 24.67
C GLY A 141 -11.38 12.39 23.31
N GLN A 142 -11.47 13.72 23.20
CA GLN A 142 -11.62 14.41 21.92
C GLN A 142 -10.25 14.67 21.27
N LEU A 143 -10.17 14.56 19.94
CA LEU A 143 -8.94 14.82 19.18
C LEU A 143 -8.48 16.26 19.41
N SER A 144 -7.33 16.46 20.04
CA SER A 144 -6.79 17.78 20.37
C SER A 144 -5.75 18.29 19.37
N SER A 145 -4.95 17.40 18.79
CA SER A 145 -3.97 17.78 17.76
C SER A 145 -3.67 16.65 16.79
N VAL A 146 -3.26 17.02 15.59
CA VAL A 146 -2.61 16.15 14.61
C VAL A 146 -1.24 16.76 14.30
N THR A 147 -0.17 16.00 14.46
CA THR A 147 1.19 16.51 14.33
C THR A 147 1.98 15.61 13.41
N ASN A 148 2.59 16.20 12.37
CA ASN A 148 3.43 15.47 11.44
C ASN A 148 4.69 14.96 12.16
N VAL A 149 4.97 13.66 12.05
CA VAL A 149 6.13 12.99 12.64
C VAL A 149 7.08 12.42 11.58
N VAL A 150 6.57 12.16 10.38
CA VAL A 150 7.33 11.84 9.16
C VAL A 150 6.74 12.70 8.03
N SER A 151 7.57 13.52 7.39
CA SER A 151 7.15 14.44 6.34
C SER A 151 7.68 13.98 5.00
N ALA A 152 6.79 13.66 4.07
CA ALA A 152 7.06 13.37 2.65
C ALA A 152 8.38 12.60 2.45
N ALA A 153 8.40 11.38 2.97
CA ALA A 153 9.50 10.44 2.80
C ALA A 153 9.32 9.68 1.49
N SER A 154 10.38 9.70 0.67
CA SER A 154 10.42 9.03 -0.64
C SER A 154 10.21 7.52 -0.52
N LEU A 155 9.17 7.03 -1.19
CA LEU A 155 8.84 5.61 -1.30
C LEU A 155 9.83 4.84 -2.18
N ASP A 156 10.49 5.51 -3.13
CA ASP A 156 11.61 4.92 -3.87
C ASP A 156 12.73 4.47 -2.94
N VAL A 157 13.14 5.34 -2.00
CA VAL A 157 14.19 5.03 -1.02
C VAL A 157 13.69 4.01 -0.01
N PHE A 158 12.47 4.18 0.50
CA PHE A 158 11.85 3.28 1.47
C PHE A 158 11.77 1.84 0.95
N PHE A 159 11.18 1.61 -0.23
CA PHE A 159 11.10 0.28 -0.81
C PHE A 159 12.44 -0.22 -1.36
N GLY A 160 13.34 0.70 -1.74
CA GLY A 160 14.67 0.40 -2.26
C GLY A 160 15.56 -0.44 -1.34
N HIS A 161 15.24 -0.48 -0.03
CA HIS A 161 15.89 -1.36 0.95
C HIS A 161 15.72 -2.86 0.64
N ASN A 162 14.70 -3.25 -0.14
CA ASN A 162 14.58 -4.59 -0.69
C ASN A 162 15.03 -4.58 -2.16
N PRO A 163 16.12 -5.29 -2.54
CA PRO A 163 16.66 -5.24 -3.90
C PRO A 163 15.74 -5.87 -4.96
N ASN A 164 14.67 -6.56 -4.56
CA ASN A 164 13.67 -7.11 -5.47
C ASN A 164 12.43 -6.20 -5.61
N CYS A 165 12.41 -5.06 -4.92
CA CYS A 165 11.56 -3.93 -5.24
C CYS A 165 12.34 -3.04 -6.21
N TYR A 166 11.99 -3.05 -7.49
CA TYR A 166 12.72 -2.33 -8.53
C TYR A 166 12.40 -0.82 -8.48
N THR A 167 13.12 -0.07 -7.66
CA THR A 167 12.86 1.36 -7.42
C THR A 167 13.96 2.23 -8.02
N GLY A 168 13.73 3.53 -8.17
CA GLY A 168 14.76 4.46 -8.62
C GLY A 168 15.98 4.55 -7.69
N ALA A 169 15.87 4.07 -6.44
CA ALA A 169 16.95 4.08 -5.46
C ALA A 169 17.90 2.87 -5.57
N ASN A 170 17.46 1.74 -6.14
CA ASN A 170 18.26 0.52 -6.27
C ASN A 170 18.39 0.01 -7.72
N ASP A 171 17.65 0.60 -8.66
CA ASP A 171 17.62 0.26 -10.07
C ASP A 171 17.51 1.54 -10.92
N VAL A 172 18.46 1.75 -11.83
CA VAL A 172 18.50 2.94 -12.69
C VAL A 172 17.32 3.04 -13.66
N PHE A 173 16.61 1.93 -13.91
CA PHE A 173 15.39 1.87 -14.70
C PHE A 173 14.14 1.65 -13.84
N GLY A 174 14.32 1.50 -12.53
CA GLY A 174 13.28 1.26 -11.55
C GLY A 174 12.32 2.43 -11.38
N LEU A 175 11.16 2.11 -10.81
CA LEU A 175 10.16 3.04 -10.29
C LEU A 175 9.22 2.29 -9.35
N VAL A 176 8.58 3.02 -8.45
CA VAL A 176 7.39 2.56 -7.72
C VAL A 176 6.15 3.31 -8.19
N SER A 177 4.97 2.76 -7.95
CA SER A 177 3.70 3.45 -8.20
C SER A 177 2.54 2.80 -7.44
N ASP A 178 1.36 3.41 -7.56
CA ASP A 178 0.06 2.94 -7.06
C ASP A 178 0.07 2.55 -5.56
N PRO A 179 0.25 3.52 -4.64
CA PRO A 179 0.20 3.22 -3.22
C PRO A 179 -1.19 2.74 -2.78
N SER A 180 -1.21 1.73 -1.90
CA SER A 180 -2.39 1.30 -1.15
C SER A 180 -2.01 1.13 0.32
N LEU A 181 -2.85 1.63 1.22
CA LEU A 181 -2.63 1.61 2.66
C LEU A 181 -3.83 1.01 3.37
N ASP A 182 -3.57 0.26 4.43
CA ASP A 182 -4.60 -0.21 5.36
C ASP A 182 -4.04 -0.38 6.78
N TYR A 183 -4.93 -0.43 7.78
CA TYR A 183 -4.58 -0.63 9.18
C TYR A 183 -5.34 -1.85 9.76
N ASP A 184 -4.58 -2.86 10.16
CA ASP A 184 -5.08 -4.00 10.90
C ASP A 184 -5.25 -3.63 12.38
N ALA A 185 -6.49 -3.28 12.75
CA ALA A 185 -6.84 -2.94 14.11
C ALA A 185 -6.76 -4.12 15.09
N ALA A 186 -6.82 -5.38 14.62
CA ALA A 186 -6.76 -6.55 15.49
C ALA A 186 -5.32 -6.83 15.95
N HIS A 187 -4.33 -6.56 15.10
CA HIS A 187 -2.91 -6.80 15.39
C HIS A 187 -2.12 -5.50 15.64
N ASP A 188 -2.76 -4.34 15.49
CA ASP A 188 -2.14 -3.03 15.61
C ASP A 188 -0.96 -2.89 14.63
N ARG A 189 -1.25 -3.03 13.34
CA ARG A 189 -0.25 -3.02 12.26
C ARG A 189 -0.73 -2.22 11.06
N PHE A 190 0.17 -1.46 10.45
CA PHE A 190 -0.09 -0.83 9.16
C PHE A 190 0.46 -1.70 8.04
N MET A 191 -0.22 -1.67 6.91
CA MET A 191 0.21 -2.29 5.65
C MET A 191 0.23 -1.21 4.57
N LEU A 192 1.33 -1.14 3.83
CA LEU A 192 1.52 -0.32 2.64
C LEU A 192 1.90 -1.26 1.50
N SER A 193 1.31 -1.09 0.32
CA SER A 193 1.72 -1.81 -0.88
C SER A 193 1.89 -0.88 -2.07
N MET A 194 2.81 -1.22 -2.95
CA MET A 194 3.07 -0.55 -4.22
C MET A 194 3.46 -1.56 -5.29
N ILE A 195 3.27 -1.19 -6.55
CA ILE A 195 3.96 -1.83 -7.67
C ILE A 195 5.39 -1.29 -7.71
N SER A 196 6.34 -2.14 -8.10
CA SER A 196 7.68 -1.72 -8.53
C SER A 196 7.97 -2.30 -9.92
N PHE A 197 8.70 -1.56 -10.75
CA PHE A 197 8.93 -1.93 -12.15
C PHE A 197 10.27 -1.45 -12.69
N ASP A 198 11.04 -2.38 -13.25
CA ASP A 198 12.17 -2.06 -14.13
C ASP A 198 11.64 -1.90 -15.57
N ARG A 199 11.75 -0.68 -16.09
CA ARG A 199 11.24 -0.32 -17.43
C ARG A 199 12.07 -0.84 -18.60
N PHE A 200 13.31 -1.26 -18.36
CA PHE A 200 14.22 -1.74 -19.40
C PHE A 200 14.11 -3.25 -19.58
N PHE A 201 14.16 -4.01 -18.49
CA PHE A 201 14.00 -5.47 -18.51
C PHE A 201 12.54 -5.92 -18.41
N LEU A 202 11.61 -4.98 -18.17
CA LEU A 202 10.17 -5.22 -18.08
C LEU A 202 9.84 -6.27 -17.02
N ILE A 203 10.49 -6.15 -15.87
CA ILE A 203 10.27 -7.01 -14.70
C ILE A 203 9.60 -6.18 -13.60
N SER A 204 8.62 -6.79 -12.92
CA SER A 204 7.85 -6.14 -11.86
C SER A 204 7.80 -6.98 -10.59
N SER A 205 7.62 -6.30 -9.46
CA SER A 205 7.30 -6.91 -8.18
C SER A 205 6.18 -6.13 -7.49
N LEU A 206 5.35 -6.83 -6.73
CA LEU A 206 4.48 -6.22 -5.74
C LEU A 206 5.31 -6.06 -4.47
N CYS A 207 5.48 -4.83 -4.04
CA CYS A 207 6.15 -4.52 -2.80
C CYS A 207 5.10 -4.31 -1.71
N VAL A 208 5.26 -5.00 -0.59
CA VAL A 208 4.38 -4.85 0.57
C VAL A 208 5.24 -4.60 1.78
N ALA A 209 4.97 -3.52 2.49
CA ALA A 209 5.59 -3.20 3.76
C ALA A 209 4.54 -3.36 4.87
N VAL A 210 4.95 -3.95 6.00
CA VAL A 210 4.14 -3.99 7.21
C VAL A 210 4.94 -3.48 8.39
N THR A 211 4.32 -2.71 9.28
CA THR A 211 5.01 -2.22 10.47
C THR A 211 5.41 -3.37 11.40
N THR A 212 6.50 -3.19 12.16
CA THR A 212 6.88 -4.16 13.20
C THR A 212 6.02 -4.02 14.48
N THR A 213 5.45 -2.83 14.69
CA THR A 213 4.59 -2.46 15.83
C THR A 213 3.42 -1.58 15.36
N GLY A 214 2.58 -1.08 16.27
CA GLY A 214 1.55 -0.08 15.96
C GLY A 214 2.06 1.32 15.65
N ASP A 215 3.37 1.56 15.77
CA ASP A 215 4.01 2.83 15.42
C ASP A 215 4.56 2.79 13.98
N PRO A 216 3.89 3.46 13.02
CA PRO A 216 4.34 3.53 11.63
C PRO A 216 5.55 4.45 11.42
N SER A 217 5.97 5.21 12.44
CA SER A 217 7.25 5.92 12.45
C SER A 217 8.43 5.04 12.91
N GLY A 218 8.15 3.78 13.24
CA GLY A 218 9.16 2.78 13.57
C GLY A 218 9.71 2.08 12.33
N THR A 219 10.01 0.80 12.51
CA THR A 219 10.54 -0.06 11.46
C THR A 219 9.44 -0.83 10.73
N TRP A 220 9.73 -1.17 9.48
CA TRP A 220 8.83 -1.93 8.61
C TRP A 220 9.54 -3.14 8.02
N PHE A 221 8.89 -4.30 8.02
CA PHE A 221 9.29 -5.44 7.20
C PHE A 221 8.90 -5.17 5.75
N VAL A 222 9.85 -5.24 4.81
CA VAL A 222 9.60 -4.97 3.39
C VAL A 222 9.72 -6.24 2.57
N TYR A 223 8.59 -6.65 2.01
CA TYR A 223 8.44 -7.83 1.17
C TYR A 223 8.45 -7.42 -0.29
N ALA A 224 9.12 -8.23 -1.11
CA ALA A 224 9.04 -8.16 -2.55
C ALA A 224 8.50 -9.49 -3.08
N PHE A 225 7.39 -9.39 -3.79
CA PHE A 225 6.64 -10.50 -4.33
C PHE A 225 6.74 -10.47 -5.84
N ASN A 226 7.38 -11.48 -6.42
CA ASN A 226 7.43 -11.61 -7.86
C ASN A 226 6.08 -12.10 -8.39
N ILE A 227 5.19 -11.15 -8.65
CA ILE A 227 3.83 -11.34 -9.15
C ILE A 227 3.75 -11.47 -10.68
N GLN A 228 4.91 -11.49 -11.36
CA GLN A 228 5.00 -11.68 -12.81
C GLN A 228 4.84 -13.18 -13.15
N PRO A 229 3.73 -13.63 -13.77
CA PRO A 229 3.61 -15.03 -14.19
C PRO A 229 4.49 -15.34 -15.42
N ALA A 230 4.95 -14.30 -16.12
CA ALA A 230 5.88 -14.35 -17.23
C ALA A 230 6.68 -13.05 -17.28
N PHE A 231 7.84 -13.08 -17.94
CA PHE A 231 8.57 -11.86 -18.31
C PHE A 231 7.62 -10.85 -18.96
N ASN A 232 7.88 -9.56 -18.74
CA ASN A 232 7.11 -8.49 -19.36
C ASN A 232 5.64 -8.42 -18.89
N SER A 233 5.41 -8.69 -17.60
CA SER A 233 4.08 -8.60 -16.97
C SER A 233 4.06 -7.53 -15.87
N LEU A 234 2.91 -6.88 -15.70
CA LEU A 234 2.66 -5.85 -14.68
C LEU A 234 1.31 -6.10 -14.03
N LEU A 235 1.24 -6.04 -12.70
CA LEU A 235 -0.04 -5.93 -12.00
C LEU A 235 -0.33 -4.44 -11.80
N ASP A 236 -1.19 -3.92 -12.66
CA ASP A 236 -1.57 -2.51 -12.71
C ASP A 236 -2.59 -2.18 -11.63
N PHE A 237 -2.37 -1.03 -10.99
CA PHE A 237 -3.21 -0.44 -9.95
C PHE A 237 -3.61 -1.43 -8.82
N PRO A 238 -2.64 -2.12 -8.19
CA PRO A 238 -2.94 -3.07 -7.14
C PRO A 238 -3.54 -2.38 -5.93
N ARG A 239 -4.63 -2.94 -5.40
CA ARG A 239 -5.24 -2.53 -4.14
C ARG A 239 -5.11 -3.64 -3.12
N ALA A 240 -4.65 -3.27 -1.93
CA ALA A 240 -4.41 -4.17 -0.82
C ALA A 240 -5.28 -3.81 0.38
N VAL A 241 -5.80 -4.83 1.07
CA VAL A 241 -6.60 -4.69 2.29
C VAL A 241 -6.29 -5.83 3.27
N THR A 242 -6.44 -5.57 4.56
CA THR A 242 -6.32 -6.57 5.62
C THR A 242 -7.71 -7.14 5.93
N GLY A 243 -7.87 -8.44 5.74
CA GLY A 243 -9.08 -9.18 6.07
C GLY A 243 -9.15 -9.53 7.56
N SER A 244 -10.38 -9.66 8.07
CA SER A 244 -10.64 -10.09 9.45
C SER A 244 -10.25 -11.55 9.74
N ASP A 245 -9.93 -12.30 8.70
CA ASP A 245 -9.43 -13.68 8.74
C ASP A 245 -7.90 -13.76 8.90
N GLY A 246 -7.22 -12.62 9.08
CA GLY A 246 -5.76 -12.57 9.27
C GLY A 246 -4.96 -12.66 7.97
N GLN A 247 -5.62 -12.43 6.82
CA GLN A 247 -4.99 -12.40 5.52
C GLN A 247 -4.88 -10.98 4.98
N ILE A 248 -3.79 -10.69 4.25
CA ILE A 248 -3.69 -9.49 3.41
C ILE A 248 -4.08 -9.89 2.00
N TYR A 249 -5.14 -9.27 1.48
CA TYR A 249 -5.62 -9.50 0.13
C TYR A 249 -5.14 -8.41 -0.80
N VAL A 250 -4.59 -8.80 -1.95
CA VAL A 250 -4.17 -7.85 -2.99
C VAL A 250 -4.82 -8.21 -4.31
N THR A 251 -5.41 -7.23 -4.97
CA THR A 251 -6.05 -7.41 -6.28
C THR A 251 -5.55 -6.39 -7.27
N GLY A 252 -5.46 -6.75 -8.55
CA GLY A 252 -5.10 -5.82 -9.61
C GLY A 252 -5.33 -6.42 -11.00
N ASN A 253 -5.10 -5.63 -12.03
CA ASN A 253 -5.23 -6.07 -13.41
C ASN A 253 -3.87 -6.49 -13.94
N LEU A 254 -3.74 -7.73 -14.39
CA LEU A 254 -2.51 -8.20 -15.03
C LEU A 254 -2.48 -7.73 -16.50
N PHE A 255 -1.42 -7.03 -16.85
CA PHE A 255 -1.05 -6.67 -18.21
C PHE A 255 0.25 -7.36 -18.61
N THR A 256 0.40 -7.59 -19.91
CA THR A 256 1.69 -7.86 -20.56
C THR A 256 1.94 -6.82 -21.61
N PHE A 257 3.18 -6.62 -22.06
CA PHE A 257 3.43 -5.67 -23.16
C PHE A 257 3.66 -6.39 -24.49
N ASP A 258 3.12 -5.84 -25.58
CA ASP A 258 3.39 -6.37 -26.93
C ASP A 258 4.79 -5.97 -27.42
N VAL A 259 5.16 -6.39 -28.64
CA VAL A 259 6.47 -6.09 -29.24
C VAL A 259 6.71 -4.60 -29.49
N LEU A 260 5.66 -3.78 -29.44
CA LEU A 260 5.73 -2.32 -29.56
C LEU A 260 5.69 -1.63 -28.18
N GLY A 261 5.62 -2.40 -27.09
CA GLY A 261 5.54 -1.89 -25.73
C GLY A 261 4.13 -1.46 -25.31
N ASN A 262 3.08 -1.80 -26.06
CA ASN A 262 1.72 -1.46 -25.65
C ASN A 262 1.20 -2.44 -24.59
N PRO A 263 0.51 -1.95 -23.53
CA PRO A 263 -0.07 -2.82 -22.53
C PRO A 263 -1.26 -3.61 -23.13
N VAL A 264 -1.25 -4.91 -22.90
CA VAL A 264 -2.28 -5.87 -23.29
C VAL A 264 -2.85 -6.51 -22.03
N PHE A 265 -4.11 -6.20 -21.74
CA PHE A 265 -4.83 -6.80 -20.61
C PHE A 265 -4.91 -8.31 -20.75
N GLN A 266 -4.58 -9.04 -19.68
CA GLN A 266 -4.68 -10.48 -19.62
C GLN A 266 -5.90 -10.90 -18.79
N ASN A 267 -5.88 -10.60 -17.49
CA ASN A 267 -6.93 -10.93 -16.54
C ASN A 267 -6.77 -10.14 -15.23
N ALA A 268 -7.82 -10.07 -14.42
CA ALA A 268 -7.68 -9.65 -13.02
C ALA A 268 -7.05 -10.78 -12.20
N ARG A 269 -6.26 -10.42 -11.18
CA ARG A 269 -5.65 -11.35 -10.22
C ARG A 269 -5.99 -10.95 -8.79
N ALA A 270 -6.05 -11.94 -7.92
CA ALA A 270 -6.18 -11.79 -6.48
C ALA A 270 -5.14 -12.67 -5.80
N TYR A 271 -4.46 -12.11 -4.81
CA TYR A 271 -3.46 -12.76 -3.98
C TYR A 271 -3.89 -12.65 -2.52
N ALA A 272 -3.49 -13.63 -1.71
CA ALA A 272 -3.71 -13.62 -0.28
C ALA A 272 -2.38 -13.97 0.39
N PHE A 273 -1.98 -13.16 1.35
CA PHE A 273 -0.77 -13.37 2.14
C PHE A 273 -1.15 -13.57 3.60
N LYS A 274 -0.48 -14.48 4.31
CA LYS A 274 -0.70 -14.65 5.75
C LYS A 274 -0.09 -13.47 6.50
N ALA A 275 -0.93 -12.64 7.10
CA ALA A 275 -0.49 -11.45 7.81
C ALA A 275 0.40 -11.82 9.00
N SER A 276 0.09 -12.93 9.69
CA SER A 276 0.86 -13.42 10.84
C SER A 276 2.33 -13.69 10.51
N ASP A 277 2.61 -14.24 9.31
CA ASP A 277 3.97 -14.49 8.86
C ASP A 277 4.68 -13.15 8.56
N MET A 278 3.94 -12.24 7.93
CA MET A 278 4.47 -10.94 7.52
C MET A 278 4.81 -10.04 8.72
N TYR A 279 4.00 -10.06 9.78
CA TYR A 279 4.18 -9.26 11.00
C TYR A 279 5.37 -9.69 11.86
N VAL A 280 6.01 -10.81 11.54
CA VAL A 280 7.21 -11.31 12.25
C VAL A 280 8.42 -11.44 11.32
N GLY A 281 8.36 -10.90 10.10
CA GLY A 281 9.49 -10.94 9.17
C GLY A 281 9.71 -12.31 8.51
N SER A 282 8.73 -13.22 8.57
CA SER A 282 8.87 -14.57 8.02
C SER A 282 8.42 -14.64 6.57
N ALA A 283 8.96 -15.60 5.82
CA ALA A 283 8.45 -15.91 4.50
C ALA A 283 6.96 -16.29 4.60
N THR A 284 6.15 -15.74 3.70
CA THR A 284 4.70 -15.99 3.61
C THR A 284 4.39 -16.70 2.29
N THR A 285 3.23 -17.36 2.23
CA THR A 285 2.73 -18.13 1.07
C THR A 285 1.31 -17.75 0.74
#